data_AF-A0A935CT37-F1
#
_entry.id   AF-A0A935CT37-F1
#
_cell.length_a   1.000
_cell.length_b   1.000
_cell.length_c   1.000
_cell.angle_alpha   90.00
_cell.angle_beta   90.00
_cell.angle_gamma   90.00
#
_symmetry.space_group_name_H-M   'P 1'
#
loop_
_entity.id
_entity.type
_entity.pdbx_description
1 polymer ?
#
loop_
_entity_poly.entity_id
_entity_poly.type
_entity_poly.pdbx_seq_one_letter_code
_entity_poly.pdbx_strand_id
1 'polypeptide(L)'
;MNGAAANLSSRFVDADFAFSGTVLRGQKALKPRDERTVDQMNSLLGDPLGQLFVARYFPPQAKALDDDHDRQPEDGAARPAGAVAVDG
;
A
#
# COMPACT_ATOMS: atom_id res chain seq x y z
N MET A 1 -1.36 16.20 17.45
CA MET A 1 -1.66 17.16 16.35
C MET A 1 -0.33 17.80 15.91
N ASN A 2 0.35 17.22 14.91
CA ASN A 2 1.64 17.73 14.37
C ASN A 2 1.58 18.07 12.86
N GLY A 3 0.39 18.04 12.24
CA GLY A 3 0.25 18.20 10.79
C GLY A 3 0.65 19.58 10.23
N ALA A 4 0.64 20.62 11.07
CA ALA A 4 1.00 21.98 10.66
C ALA A 4 2.48 22.32 10.87
N ALA A 5 3.22 21.56 11.70
CA ALA A 5 4.61 21.86 12.03
C ALA A 5 5.53 21.80 10.79
N ALA A 6 5.23 20.89 9.85
CA ALA A 6 5.92 20.77 8.57
C ALA A 6 5.83 22.00 7.66
N ASN A 7 4.86 22.89 7.92
CA ASN A 7 4.57 24.09 7.11
C ASN A 7 5.07 25.39 7.77
N LEU A 8 5.70 25.32 8.94
CA LEU A 8 6.19 26.47 9.70
C LEU A 8 7.72 26.65 9.52
N SER A 9 8.30 27.59 10.28
CA SER A 9 9.75 27.84 10.26
C SER A 9 10.56 26.59 10.62
N SER A 10 11.82 26.55 10.18
CA SER A 10 12.73 25.39 10.35
C SER A 10 12.74 24.82 11.77
N ARG A 11 12.68 25.69 12.80
CA ARG A 11 12.65 25.27 14.21
C ARG A 11 11.53 24.28 14.56
N PHE A 12 10.34 24.43 13.98
CA PHE A 12 9.22 23.53 14.25
C PHE A 12 9.38 22.19 13.52
N VAL A 13 9.94 22.23 12.32
CA VAL A 13 10.24 21.02 11.54
C VAL A 13 11.33 20.21 12.25
N ASP A 14 12.37 20.87 12.75
CA ASP A 14 13.48 20.23 13.46
C ASP A 14 13.00 19.60 14.78
N ALA A 15 12.12 20.28 15.52
CA ALA A 15 11.55 19.75 16.76
C ALA A 15 10.65 18.53 16.51
N ASP A 16 9.81 18.53 15.47
CA ASP A 16 9.02 17.36 15.11
C ASP A 16 9.92 16.19 14.65
N PHE A 17 10.94 16.48 13.84
CA PHE A 17 11.87 15.47 13.36
C PHE A 17 12.68 14.82 14.50
N ALA A 18 13.09 15.61 15.50
CA ALA A 18 13.85 15.15 16.66
C ALA A 18 13.12 14.12 17.52
N PHE A 19 11.80 13.96 17.38
CA PHE A 19 11.03 12.93 18.06
C PHE A 19 10.39 11.95 17.07
N SER A 20 9.59 12.47 16.14
CA SER A 20 8.83 11.67 15.19
C SER A 20 9.71 10.96 14.15
N GLY A 21 10.85 11.56 13.79
CA GLY A 21 11.79 11.03 12.80
C GLY A 21 12.88 10.16 13.43
N THR A 22 13.59 10.69 14.42
CA THR A 22 14.74 10.01 15.03
C THR A 22 14.30 8.95 16.05
N VAL A 23 13.48 9.33 17.04
CA VAL A 23 13.11 8.44 18.16
C VAL A 23 12.15 7.34 17.71
N LEU A 24 11.10 7.71 16.97
CA LEU A 24 10.07 6.74 16.56
C LEU A 24 10.44 5.94 15.31
N ARG A 25 11.12 6.56 14.33
CA ARG A 25 11.39 5.96 13.01
C ARG A 25 12.86 5.65 12.76
N GLY A 26 13.77 6.03 13.66
CA GLY A 26 15.21 5.78 13.51
C GLY A 26 15.88 6.53 12.35
N GLN A 27 15.24 7.58 11.82
CA GLN A 27 15.76 8.31 10.66
C GLN A 27 16.99 9.13 11.05
N LYS A 28 18.08 8.99 10.29
CA LYS A 28 19.35 9.69 10.54
C LYS A 28 19.36 11.14 10.07
N ALA A 29 18.54 11.46 9.08
CA ALA A 29 18.47 12.79 8.49
C ALA A 29 17.05 13.09 8.00
N LEU A 30 16.69 14.37 8.04
CA LEU A 30 15.46 14.85 7.45
C LEU A 30 15.63 14.92 5.93
N LYS A 31 14.62 14.43 5.19
CA LYS A 31 14.61 14.55 3.72
C LYS A 31 14.64 16.03 3.28
N PRO A 32 15.25 16.33 2.12
CA PRO A 32 15.15 17.64 1.49
C PRO A 32 13.70 18.12 1.39
N ARG A 33 13.48 19.43 1.41
CA ARG A 33 12.13 20.01 1.40
C ARG A 33 11.33 19.55 0.18
N ASP A 34 11.94 19.55 -0.99
CA ASP A 34 11.28 19.21 -2.25
C ASP A 34 10.74 17.77 -2.23
N GLU A 35 11.55 16.82 -1.76
CA GLU A 35 11.12 15.43 -1.57
C GLU A 35 9.96 15.31 -0.58
N ARG A 36 10.01 16.06 0.54
CA ARG A 36 8.90 16.06 1.52
C ARG A 36 7.62 16.66 0.94
N THR A 37 7.72 17.67 0.09
CA THR A 37 6.58 18.25 -0.60
C THR A 37 5.99 17.27 -1.62
N VAL A 38 6.83 16.54 -2.36
CA VAL A 38 6.36 15.47 -3.27
C VAL A 38 5.66 14.35 -2.48
N ASP A 39 6.23 13.90 -1.36
CA ASP A 39 5.61 12.89 -0.49
C ASP A 39 4.23 13.35 0.03
N GLN A 40 4.10 14.63 0.38
CA GLN A 40 2.84 15.22 0.82
C GLN A 40 1.81 15.24 -0.31
N MET A 41 2.20 15.66 -1.51
CA MET A 41 1.32 15.65 -2.69
C MET A 41 0.88 14.22 -3.04
N ASN A 42 1.80 13.25 -2.98
CA ASN A 42 1.46 11.85 -3.23
C ASN A 42 0.47 11.31 -2.18
N SER A 43 0.63 11.68 -0.92
CA SER A 43 -0.32 11.28 0.14
C SER A 43 -1.72 11.89 -0.05
N LEU A 44 -1.81 13.08 -0.66
CA LEU A 44 -3.08 13.76 -0.90
C LEU A 44 -3.74 13.36 -2.22
N LEU A 45 -2.94 13.02 -3.24
CA LEU A 45 -3.39 12.86 -4.61
C LEU A 45 -3.17 11.44 -5.16
N GLY A 46 -2.59 10.51 -4.40
CA GLY A 46 -2.26 9.16 -4.87
C GLY A 46 -3.48 8.40 -5.40
N ASP A 47 -4.54 8.31 -4.61
CA ASP A 47 -5.78 7.62 -5.00
C ASP A 47 -6.48 8.25 -6.22
N PRO A 48 -6.76 9.57 -6.26
CA PRO A 48 -7.40 10.17 -7.43
C PRO A 48 -6.51 10.10 -8.69
N LEU A 49 -5.18 10.20 -8.56
CA LEU A 49 -4.26 10.01 -9.68
C LEU A 49 -4.24 8.55 -10.16
N GLY A 50 -4.33 7.58 -9.24
CA GLY A 50 -4.44 6.16 -9.57
C GLY A 50 -5.71 5.84 -10.35
N GLN A 51 -6.85 6.42 -9.94
CA GLN A 51 -8.12 6.26 -10.67
C GLN A 51 -8.04 6.85 -12.09
N LEU A 52 -7.45 8.04 -12.24
CA LEU A 52 -7.26 8.64 -13.56
C LEU A 52 -6.33 7.80 -14.45
N PHE A 53 -5.27 7.25 -13.86
CA PHE A 53 -4.33 6.38 -14.57
C PHE A 53 -5.02 5.10 -15.08
N VAL A 54 -5.79 4.42 -14.23
CA VAL A 54 -6.58 3.25 -14.60
C VAL A 54 -7.58 3.60 -15.70
N ALA A 55 -8.34 4.69 -15.53
CA ALA A 55 -9.34 5.11 -16.51
C ALA A 55 -8.76 5.41 -17.90
N ARG A 56 -7.50 5.86 -17.97
CA ARG A 56 -6.85 6.23 -19.23
C ARG A 56 -6.06 5.08 -19.87
N TYR A 57 -5.46 4.20 -19.07
CA TYR A 57 -4.47 3.24 -19.57
C TYR A 57 -4.81 1.77 -19.30
N PHE A 58 -5.82 1.46 -18.48
CA PHE A 58 -6.25 0.09 -18.22
C PHE A 58 -7.58 -0.20 -18.91
N PRO A 59 -7.54 -0.82 -20.11
CA PRO A 59 -8.76 -1.19 -20.81
C PRO A 59 -9.46 -2.37 -20.09
N PRO A 60 -10.78 -2.50 -20.20
CA PRO A 60 -11.58 -3.45 -19.42
C PRO A 60 -11.20 -4.92 -19.65
N GLN A 61 -10.55 -5.27 -20.77
CA GLN A 61 -10.05 -6.63 -20.99
C GLN A 61 -8.97 -7.05 -19.98
N ALA A 62 -8.18 -6.10 -19.48
CA ALA A 62 -7.15 -6.40 -18.47
C ALA A 62 -7.78 -6.80 -17.13
N LYS A 63 -8.92 -6.19 -16.77
CA LYS A 63 -9.66 -6.54 -15.55
C LYS A 63 -10.35 -7.91 -15.66
N ALA A 64 -10.87 -8.24 -16.84
CA ALA A 64 -11.50 -9.54 -17.08
C ALA A 64 -10.51 -10.71 -16.99
N LEU A 65 -9.24 -10.49 -17.32
CA LEU A 65 -8.17 -11.49 -17.18
C LEU A 65 -7.82 -11.74 -15.70
N ASP A 66 -7.76 -10.70 -14.88
CA ASP A 66 -7.56 -10.81 -13.43
C ASP A 66 -8.75 -11.52 -12.75
N ASP A 67 -10.00 -11.12 -13.09
CA ASP A 67 -11.22 -11.72 -12.53
C ASP A 67 -11.43 -13.19 -12.94
N ASP A 68 -10.76 -13.67 -13.99
CA ASP A 68 -10.78 -15.08 -14.40
C ASP A 68 -9.74 -15.92 -13.65
N HIS A 69 -8.60 -15.32 -13.27
CA HIS A 69 -7.58 -15.99 -12.46
C HIS A 69 -8.06 -16.27 -11.02
N ASP A 70 -8.83 -15.34 -10.44
CA ASP A 70 -9.42 -15.49 -9.09
C ASP A 70 -10.64 -16.44 -9.05
N ARG A 71 -11.13 -16.89 -10.21
CA ARG A 71 -12.25 -17.84 -10.34
C ARG A 71 -11.76 -19.27 -10.63
N GLN A 72 -10.59 -19.65 -10.13
CA GLN A 72 -10.29 -21.07 -9.94
C GLN A 72 -11.02 -21.52 -8.68
N PRO A 73 -12.09 -22.33 -8.76
CA PRO A 73 -12.62 -22.96 -7.57
C PRO A 73 -11.53 -23.85 -6.98
N GLU A 74 -11.40 -23.83 -5.65
CA GLU A 74 -10.57 -24.76 -4.89
C GLU A 74 -11.13 -26.20 -4.98
N ASP A 75 -11.21 -26.77 -6.17
CA ASP A 75 -11.63 -28.14 -6.48
C ASP A 75 -10.50 -29.15 -6.15
N GLY A 76 -9.81 -28.95 -5.02
CA GLY A 76 -8.77 -29.82 -4.50
C GLY A 76 -9.10 -30.49 -3.16
N ALA A 77 -10.19 -30.10 -2.49
CA ALA A 77 -10.47 -30.53 -1.11
C ALA A 77 -11.68 -31.47 -0.99
N ALA A 78 -11.68 -32.57 -1.74
CA ALA A 78 -12.47 -33.74 -1.39
C ALA A 78 -11.61 -34.99 -1.58
N ARG A 79 -10.69 -35.22 -0.65
CA ARG A 79 -10.11 -36.55 -0.45
C ARG A 79 -11.25 -37.43 0.09
N PRO A 80 -11.72 -38.48 -0.61
CA PRO A 80 -12.81 -39.30 -0.07
C PRO A 80 -12.29 -40.04 1.16
N ALA A 81 -12.89 -39.72 2.31
CA ALA A 81 -12.79 -40.53 3.51
C ALA A 81 -13.60 -41.82 3.27
N GLY A 82 -12.93 -42.97 3.30
CA GLY A 82 -13.60 -44.26 3.42
C GLY A 82 -13.30 -45.25 2.31
N ALA A 83 -12.25 -46.05 2.48
CA ALA A 83 -12.17 -47.42 1.98
C ALA A 83 -11.07 -48.17 2.75
N VAL A 84 -11.32 -48.48 4.04
CA VAL A 84 -10.72 -49.67 4.65
C VAL A 84 -11.71 -50.80 4.38
N ALA A 85 -11.47 -51.52 3.28
CA ALA A 85 -12.03 -52.83 3.08
C ALA A 85 -10.98 -53.84 3.56
N VAL A 86 -11.32 -54.50 4.67
CA VAL A 86 -10.79 -55.80 5.05
C VAL A 86 -11.25 -56.81 4.00
N ASP A 87 -10.32 -57.54 3.37
CA ASP A 87 -10.40 -59.00 3.13
C ASP A 87 -9.14 -59.52 2.40
N GLY A 88 -8.53 -60.60 2.90
CA GLY A 88 -7.40 -61.32 2.31
C GLY A 88 -6.28 -61.71 3.28
#